data_AF-A0A2E0QHB7-F1
#
_entry.id   AF-A0A2E0QHB7-F1
#
_cell.length_a   1.000
_cell.length_b   1.000
_cell.length_c   1.000
_cell.angle_alpha   90.00
_cell.angle_beta   90.00
_cell.angle_gamma   90.00
#
_symmetry.space_group_name_H-M   'P 1'
#
loop_
_entity.id
_entity.type
_entity.pdbx_description
1 polymer ?
#
loop_
_entity_poly.entity_id
_entity_poly.type
_entity_poly.pdbx_seq_one_letter_code
_entity_poly.pdbx_strand_id
1 'polypeptide(L)'
;MTISDNNKKFLEDLIQYYISEAESYMQIADEFNEVTNSKTDTAFGIIVGTVYSSFLQTYSNQGLKVELEDMQEFYDLVKTNSNKIKESFKQKKA
;
A
#
# COMPACT_ATOMS: atom_id res chain seq x y z
N MET A 1 10.81 7.36 -17.27
CA MET A 1 11.90 7.42 -16.25
C MET A 1 11.58 6.38 -15.20
N THR A 2 12.60 5.81 -14.54
CA THR A 2 12.40 4.87 -13.42
C THR A 2 12.13 5.65 -12.14
N ILE A 3 11.47 5.06 -11.14
CA ILE A 3 11.24 5.71 -9.85
C ILE A 3 12.60 6.08 -9.25
N SER A 4 12.76 7.32 -8.80
CA SER A 4 14.01 7.75 -8.15
C SER A 4 14.28 6.93 -6.88
N ASP A 5 15.55 6.68 -6.56
CA ASP A 5 15.93 5.89 -5.37
C ASP A 5 15.29 6.42 -4.07
N ASN A 6 15.19 7.75 -3.95
CA ASN A 6 14.55 8.40 -2.81
C ASN A 6 13.04 8.09 -2.75
N ASN A 7 12.33 8.23 -3.88
CA ASN A 7 10.90 7.94 -3.93
C ASN A 7 10.64 6.45 -3.71
N LYS A 8 11.51 5.57 -4.25
CA LYS A 8 11.41 4.13 -4.06
C LYS A 8 11.59 3.73 -2.59
N LYS A 9 12.63 4.23 -1.94
CA LYS A 9 12.85 4.01 -0.51
C LYS A 9 11.69 4.52 0.33
N PHE A 10 11.17 5.71 0.02
CA PHE A 10 9.99 6.23 0.70
C PHE A 10 8.77 5.30 0.58
N LEU A 11 8.50 4.76 -0.62
CA LEU A 11 7.39 3.83 -0.81
C LEU A 11 7.62 2.49 -0.09
N GLU A 12 8.85 1.99 -0.08
CA GLU A 12 9.22 0.79 0.67
C GLU A 12 8.99 0.98 2.18
N ASP A 13 9.47 2.08 2.73
CA ASP A 13 9.28 2.45 4.15
C ASP A 13 7.79 2.62 4.47
N LEU A 14 7.02 3.24 3.56
CA LEU A 14 5.58 3.43 3.70
C LEU A 14 4.82 2.10 3.71
N ILE A 15 5.19 1.16 2.84
CA ILE A 15 4.62 -0.20 2.84
C ILE A 15 4.95 -0.92 4.15
N GLN A 16 6.19 -0.82 4.64
CA GLN A 16 6.56 -1.42 5.92
C GLN A 16 5.79 -0.84 7.10
N TYR A 17 5.58 0.49 7.10
CA TYR A 17 4.74 1.15 8.10
C TYR A 17 3.30 0.63 8.07
N TYR A 18 2.67 0.48 6.90
CA TYR A 18 1.31 -0.07 6.84
C TYR A 18 1.25 -1.56 7.21
N ILE A 19 2.33 -2.30 6.98
CA ILE A 19 2.47 -3.68 7.47
C ILE A 19 2.54 -3.71 9.01
N SER A 20 3.26 -2.79 9.66
CA SER A 20 3.32 -2.73 11.12
C SER A 20 2.00 -2.30 11.76
N GLU A 21 1.23 -1.47 11.06
CA GLU A 21 -0.08 -0.97 11.49
C GLU A 21 -1.26 -1.81 10.98
N ALA A 22 -1.01 -3.04 10.51
CA ALA A 22 -1.99 -3.88 9.84
C ALA A 22 -3.28 -4.14 10.65
N GLU A 23 -3.19 -4.16 11.99
CA GLU A 23 -4.34 -4.30 12.88
C GLU A 23 -5.32 -3.13 12.75
N SER A 24 -4.80 -1.89 12.70
CA SER A 24 -5.60 -0.68 12.53
C SER A 24 -6.37 -0.71 11.20
N TYR A 25 -5.74 -1.17 10.12
CA TYR A 25 -6.40 -1.32 8.81
C TYR A 25 -7.46 -2.42 8.80
N MET A 26 -7.24 -3.50 9.54
CA MET A 26 -8.26 -4.53 9.74
C MET A 26 -9.45 -3.98 10.52
N GLN A 27 -9.24 -3.17 11.57
CA GLN A 27 -10.33 -2.52 12.31
C GLN A 27 -11.14 -1.58 11.40
N ILE A 28 -10.47 -0.72 10.63
CA ILE A 28 -11.13 0.16 9.66
C ILE A 28 -11.92 -0.65 8.63
N ALA A 29 -11.37 -1.76 8.12
CA ALA A 29 -12.06 -2.62 7.17
C ALA A 29 -13.32 -3.29 7.74
N ASP A 30 -13.41 -3.46 9.05
CA ASP A 30 -14.58 -4.05 9.73
C ASP A 30 -15.82 -3.16 9.62
N GLU A 31 -15.63 -1.84 9.62
CA GLU A 31 -16.69 -0.84 9.46
C GLU A 31 -17.40 -0.94 8.10
N PHE A 32 -16.78 -1.63 7.12
CA PHE A 32 -17.32 -1.85 5.78
C PHE A 32 -17.82 -3.28 5.57
N ASN A 33 -18.07 -4.05 6.64
CA ASN A 33 -18.55 -5.43 6.53
C ASN A 33 -19.96 -5.53 5.89
N GLU A 34 -20.78 -4.48 5.96
CA GLU A 34 -22.12 -4.46 5.36
C GLU A 34 -22.06 -4.31 3.83
N VAL A 35 -20.96 -3.78 3.31
CA VAL A 35 -20.78 -3.49 1.87
C VAL A 35 -19.69 -4.33 1.21
N THR A 36 -18.88 -5.05 1.98
CA THR A 36 -17.79 -5.90 1.48
C THR A 36 -17.88 -7.31 2.04
N ASN A 37 -17.52 -8.31 1.21
CA ASN A 37 -17.60 -9.72 1.59
C ASN A 37 -16.32 -10.26 2.27
N SER A 38 -15.28 -9.45 2.40
CA SER A 38 -13.96 -9.89 2.89
C SER A 38 -13.21 -8.74 3.56
N LYS A 39 -13.19 -8.76 4.89
CA LYS A 39 -12.43 -7.81 5.73
C LYS A 39 -10.96 -7.71 5.30
N THR A 40 -10.34 -8.86 5.03
CA THR A 40 -8.93 -8.95 4.65
C THR A 40 -8.66 -8.33 3.29
N ASP A 41 -9.53 -8.56 2.29
CA ASP A 41 -9.35 -7.96 0.97
C ASP A 41 -9.67 -6.45 0.99
N THR A 42 -10.61 -6.03 1.82
CA THR A 42 -10.90 -4.60 2.09
C THR A 42 -9.68 -3.91 2.71
N ALA A 43 -9.09 -4.47 3.78
CA ALA A 43 -7.89 -3.92 4.40
C ALA A 43 -6.70 -3.87 3.42
N PHE A 44 -6.51 -4.93 2.63
CA PHE A 44 -5.51 -4.95 1.56
C PHE A 44 -5.72 -3.80 0.56
N GLY A 45 -6.96 -3.62 0.09
CA GLY A 45 -7.34 -2.55 -0.83
C GLY A 45 -7.10 -1.16 -0.26
N ILE A 46 -7.43 -0.93 1.02
CA ILE A 46 -7.17 0.33 1.71
C ILE A 46 -5.67 0.64 1.73
N ILE A 47 -4.83 -0.32 2.13
CA ILE A 47 -3.37 -0.13 2.17
C ILE A 47 -2.84 0.18 0.77
N VAL A 48 -3.16 -0.64 -0.24
CA VAL A 48 -2.68 -0.43 -1.61
C VAL A 48 -3.16 0.92 -2.17
N GLY A 49 -4.42 1.29 -1.95
CA GLY A 49 -4.97 2.57 -2.38
C GLY A 49 -4.29 3.76 -1.71
N THR A 50 -3.94 3.63 -0.43
CA THR A 50 -3.24 4.69 0.32
C THR A 50 -1.79 4.85 -0.15
N VAL A 51 -1.08 3.74 -0.39
CA VAL A 51 0.27 3.75 -0.97
C VAL A 51 0.26 4.36 -2.37
N TYR A 52 -0.71 4.00 -3.21
CA TYR A 52 -0.86 4.58 -4.55
C TYR A 52 -1.14 6.09 -4.51
N SER A 53 -2.03 6.53 -3.62
CA SER A 53 -2.32 7.96 -3.43
C SER A 53 -1.07 8.72 -2.98
N SER A 54 -0.27 8.13 -2.08
CA SER A 54 0.98 8.71 -1.60
C SER A 54 2.05 8.79 -2.68
N PHE A 55 2.14 7.78 -3.56
CA PHE A 55 3.00 7.79 -4.73
C PHE A 55 2.66 8.96 -5.67
N LEU A 56 1.38 9.09 -6.06
CA LEU A 56 0.92 10.20 -6.90
C LEU A 56 1.19 11.56 -6.25
N GLN A 57 0.90 11.68 -4.95
CA GLN A 57 1.11 12.91 -4.20
C GLN A 57 2.60 13.29 -4.11
N THR A 58 3.50 12.31 -3.96
CA THR A 58 4.94 12.54 -3.91
C THR A 58 5.45 13.15 -5.22
N TYR A 59 5.02 12.60 -6.36
CA TYR A 59 5.36 13.15 -7.68
C TYR A 59 4.78 14.56 -7.85
N SER A 60 3.51 14.75 -7.49
CA SER A 60 2.86 16.05 -7.58
C SER A 60 3.55 17.11 -6.72
N ASN A 61 4.00 16.77 -5.51
CA ASN A 61 4.74 17.67 -4.62
C ASN A 61 6.11 18.07 -5.18
N GLN A 62 6.70 17.21 -6.03
CA GLN A 62 7.97 17.48 -6.73
C GLN A 62 7.76 18.25 -8.05
N GLY A 63 6.51 18.59 -8.41
CA GLY A 63 6.18 19.19 -9.70
C GLY A 63 6.34 18.22 -10.87
N LEU A 64 6.40 16.92 -10.61
CA LEU A 64 6.56 15.86 -11.59
C LEU A 64 5.21 15.24 -11.97
N LYS A 65 5.18 14.64 -13.16
CA LYS A 65 4.09 13.75 -13.58
C LYS A 65 4.59 12.32 -13.51
N VAL A 66 3.69 11.42 -13.16
CA VAL A 66 3.95 9.98 -13.18
C VAL A 66 3.87 9.51 -14.62
N GLU A 67 4.92 8.87 -15.10
CA GLU A 67 4.98 8.28 -16.44
C GLU A 67 4.67 6.77 -16.39
N LEU A 68 4.56 6.15 -17.56
CA LEU A 68 4.20 4.73 -17.67
C LEU A 68 5.21 3.81 -16.97
N GLU A 69 6.52 4.10 -17.07
CA GLU A 69 7.55 3.28 -16.43
C GLU A 69 7.50 3.40 -14.90
N ASP A 70 7.25 4.61 -14.37
CA ASP A 70 7.07 4.82 -12.93
C ASP A 70 5.88 3.99 -12.39
N MET A 71 4.78 3.94 -13.14
CA MET A 71 3.62 3.12 -12.79
C MET A 71 3.94 1.62 -12.78
N GLN A 72 4.71 1.14 -13.77
CA GLN A 72 5.11 -0.27 -13.85
C GLN A 72 5.96 -0.66 -12.65
N GLU A 73 6.96 0.14 -12.29
CA GLU A 73 7.78 -0.11 -11.11
C GLU A 73 6.99 -0.05 -9.81
N PHE A 74 6.04 0.88 -9.69
CA PHE A 74 5.12 0.93 -8.56
C PHE A 74 4.31 -0.37 -8.44
N TYR A 75 3.76 -0.86 -9.55
CA TYR A 75 3.00 -2.11 -9.55
C TYR A 75 3.86 -3.31 -9.16
N ASP A 76 5.09 -3.39 -9.64
CA ASP A 76 6.03 -4.44 -9.26
C ASP A 76 6.40 -4.38 -7.77
N LEU A 77 6.59 -3.18 -7.23
CA LEU A 77 6.82 -2.96 -5.80
C LEU A 77 5.65 -3.46 -4.95
N VAL A 78 4.42 -3.07 -5.30
CA VAL A 78 3.21 -3.52 -4.59
C VAL A 78 3.03 -5.04 -4.72
N LYS A 79 3.20 -5.59 -5.93
CA LYS A 79 3.09 -7.03 -6.18
C LYS A 79 4.08 -7.83 -5.36
N THR A 80 5.32 -7.37 -5.27
CA THR A 80 6.39 -8.03 -4.49
C THR A 80 6.12 -8.03 -2.99
N ASN A 81 5.42 -7.02 -2.48
CA ASN A 81 5.05 -6.92 -1.06
C ASN A 81 3.64 -7.45 -0.75
N SER A 82 2.85 -7.81 -1.75
CA SER A 82 1.44 -8.20 -1.58
C SER A 82 1.23 -9.36 -0.60
N ASN A 83 2.08 -10.39 -0.68
CA ASN A 83 2.05 -11.51 0.26
C ASN A 83 2.36 -11.08 1.69
N LYS A 84 3.36 -10.22 1.89
CA LYS A 84 3.73 -9.71 3.22
C LYS A 84 2.60 -8.90 3.84
N ILE A 85 1.92 -8.06 3.04
CA ILE A 85 0.74 -7.29 3.46
C ILE A 85 -0.38 -8.25 3.87
N LYS A 86 -0.68 -9.28 3.06
CA LYS A 86 -1.73 -10.25 3.43
C LYS A 86 -1.37 -11.09 4.66
N GLU A 87 -0.10 -11.40 4.84
CA GLU A 87 0.38 -12.16 6.00
C GLU A 87 0.31 -11.35 7.29
N SER A 88 0.52 -10.03 7.25
CA SER A 88 0.44 -9.20 8.46
C SER A 88 -0.98 -9.12 9.05
N PHE A 89 -2.02 -9.38 8.26
CA PHE A 89 -3.39 -9.49 8.75
C PHE A 89 -3.68 -10.79 9.52
N LYS A 90 -2.84 -11.82 9.34
CA LYS A 90 -2.98 -13.07 10.11
C LYS A 90 -2.44 -12.78 11.50
N GLN A 91 -3.35 -12.51 12.44
CA GLN A 91 -3.04 -12.26 13.85
C GLN A 91 -1.93 -13.20 14.33
N LYS A 92 -0.90 -12.64 14.99
CA LYS A 92 -0.09 -13.42 15.93
C LYS A 92 -1.08 -13.94 16.96
N LYS A 93 -1.38 -15.24 16.94
CA LYS A 93 -1.97 -15.91 18.10
C LYS A 93 -0.96 -15.72 19.23
N ALA A 94 -1.26 -14.78 20.13
CA ALA A 94 -0.65 -14.73 21.45
C ALA A 94 -1.21 -15.87 22.30
#